data_AF-A0A2X1A1T1-F1
#
_entry.id   AF-A0A2X1A1T1-F1
#
_cell.length_a   1.000
_cell.length_b   1.000
_cell.length_c   1.000
_cell.angle_alpha   90.00
_cell.angle_beta   90.00
_cell.angle_gamma   90.00
#
_symmetry.space_group_name_H-M   'P 1'
#
loop_
_entity.id
_entity.type
_entity.pdbx_description
1 polymer ?
#
loop_
_entity_poly.entity_id
_entity_poly.type
_entity_poly.pdbx_seq_one_letter_code
_entity_poly.pdbx_strand_id
1 'polypeptide(L)' 'MNDEKVHLKCGYTYLRKGVEKSATYISPKVSQNFTHPNVIANKLANEILNTTGRTVQKFLFVGKEQVKDD' A
#
# COMPACT_ATOMS: atom_id res chain seq x y z
N MET A 1 -24.82 -7.26 2.64
CA MET A 1 -23.37 -7.15 2.92
C MET A 1 -23.02 -5.69 2.74
N ASN A 2 -22.44 -5.02 3.74
CA ASN A 2 -21.95 -3.65 3.56
C ASN A 2 -20.62 -3.73 2.82
N ASP A 3 -20.60 -3.26 1.57
CA ASP A 3 -19.38 -3.08 0.77
C ASP A 3 -18.55 -1.93 1.35
N GLU A 4 -17.89 -2.19 2.49
CA GLU A 4 -17.03 -1.24 3.19
C GLU A 4 -15.88 -0.84 2.26
N LYS A 5 -15.96 0.39 1.74
CA LYS A 5 -14.95 0.99 0.88
C LYS A 5 -13.72 1.30 1.72
N VAL A 6 -12.57 0.74 1.35
CA VAL A 6 -11.32 0.97 2.06
C VAL A 6 -10.19 1.38 1.11
N HIS A 7 -9.31 2.27 1.57
CA HIS A 7 -8.00 2.48 1.00
C HIS A 7 -7.03 1.41 1.48
N LEU A 8 -6.26 0.84 0.57
CA LEU A 8 -5.17 -0.06 0.93
C LEU A 8 -3.98 0.77 1.40
N LYS A 9 -3.39 0.44 2.54
CA LYS A 9 -2.19 1.12 3.05
C LYS A 9 -1.09 0.16 3.41
N CYS A 10 0.16 0.60 3.29
CA CYS A 10 1.31 -0.16 3.74
C CYS A 10 2.44 0.74 4.22
N GLY A 11 3.25 0.19 5.13
CA GLY A 11 4.58 0.70 5.44
C GLY A 11 5.59 -0.13 4.66
N TYR A 12 6.58 0.51 4.06
CA TYR A 12 7.59 -0.18 3.27
C TYR A 12 8.97 0.46 3.43
N THR A 13 10.02 -0.33 3.21
CA THR A 13 11.39 0.17 3.07
C THR A 13 11.79 0.25 1.60
N TYR A 14 12.65 1.20 1.28
CA TYR A 14 13.23 1.41 -0.05
C TYR A 14 14.67 1.91 0.10
N LEU A 15 15.51 1.65 -0.90
CA LEU A 15 16.87 2.21 -0.94
C LEU A 15 16.86 3.58 -1.61
N ARG A 16 17.50 4.55 -0.98
CA ARG A 16 17.80 5.85 -1.58
C ARG A 16 19.29 6.15 -1.39
N LYS A 17 20.03 6.19 -2.50
CA LYS A 17 21.49 6.38 -2.50
C LYS A 17 22.23 5.37 -1.59
N GLY A 18 21.81 4.10 -1.63
CA GLY A 18 22.41 3.03 -0.81
C GLY A 18 21.98 3.00 0.66
N VAL A 19 21.15 3.94 1.10
CA VAL A 19 20.64 3.99 2.48
C VAL A 19 19.19 3.47 2.51
N GLU A 20 18.90 2.55 3.42
CA GLU A 20 17.53 2.10 3.66
C GLU A 20 16.71 3.23 4.31
N LYS A 21 15.53 3.49 3.75
CA LYS A 21 14.55 4.45 4.25
C LYS A 21 13.20 3.76 4.35
N SER A 22 12.39 4.14 5.33
CA SER A 22 11.00 3.72 5.45
C SER A 22 10.07 4.81 4.95
N ALA A 23 8.94 4.41 4.39
CA ALA A 23 7.84 5.29 4.00
C ALA A 23 6.51 4.58 4.20
N THR A 24 5.44 5.38 4.26
CA THR A 24 4.07 4.89 4.24
C THR A 24 3.44 5.27 2.91
N TYR A 25 2.68 4.35 2.33
CA TYR A 25 1.90 4.58 1.13
C TYR A 25 0.45 4.21 1.36
N ILE A 26 -0.45 5.10 0.94
CA ILE A 26 -1.90 4.89 0.93
C ILE A 26 -2.31 4.92 -0.53
N SER A 27 -2.92 3.83 -1.00
CA SER A 27 -3.39 3.72 -2.37
C SER A 27 -4.52 4.72 -2.60
N PRO A 28 -4.44 5.58 -3.63
CA PRO A 28 -5.55 6.46 -3.99
C PRO A 28 -6.75 5.65 -4.50
N LYS A 29 -6.57 4.38 -4.87
CA LYS A 29 -7.65 3.52 -5.32
C LYS A 29 -8.38 2.94 -4.13
N VAL A 30 -9.69 3.18 -4.13
CA VAL A 30 -10.61 2.51 -3.23
C VAL A 30 -10.72 1.05 -3.65
N SER A 31 -10.70 0.17 -2.67
CA SER A 31 -10.78 -1.27 -2.87
C SER A 31 -11.93 -1.83 -2.05
N GLN A 32 -12.69 -2.74 -2.66
CA GLN A 32 -13.74 -3.53 -2.02
C GLN A 32 -13.29 -4.99 -2.05
N ASN A 33 -13.51 -5.73 -0.96
CA ASN A 33 -13.20 -7.17 -0.87
C ASN A 33 -11.74 -7.59 -1.20
N PHE A 34 -10.75 -7.07 -0.47
CA PHE A 34 -9.40 -7.68 -0.49
C PHE A 34 -9.22 -8.66 0.67
N THR A 35 -9.19 -9.96 0.35
CA THR A 35 -9.11 -11.05 1.32
C THR A 35 -7.69 -11.57 1.56
N HIS A 36 -6.76 -11.33 0.63
CA HIS A 36 -5.41 -11.92 0.68
C HIS A 36 -4.28 -10.87 0.77
N PRO A 37 -3.51 -10.84 1.87
CA PRO A 37 -2.47 -9.83 2.10
C PRO A 37 -1.33 -9.87 1.07
N ASN A 38 -0.99 -11.04 0.52
CA ASN A 38 0.03 -11.15 -0.54
C ASN A 38 -0.37 -10.45 -1.83
N VAL A 39 -1.65 -10.53 -2.21
CA VAL A 39 -2.16 -9.86 -3.42
C VAL A 39 -2.15 -8.35 -3.22
N ILE A 40 -2.53 -7.89 -2.02
CA ILE A 40 -2.47 -6.49 -1.63
C ILE A 40 -1.01 -5.98 -1.71
N ALA A 41 -0.07 -6.71 -1.12
CA ALA A 41 1.34 -6.35 -1.10
C ALA A 41 1.92 -6.21 -2.53
N ASN A 42 1.63 -7.16 -3.42
CA ASN A 42 2.11 -7.10 -4.81
C ASN A 42 1.51 -5.90 -5.56
N LYS A 43 0.21 -5.66 -5.40
CA LYS A 43 -0.48 -4.51 -6.00
C LYS A 43 0.10 -3.19 -5.51
N LEU A 44 0.32 -3.06 -4.19
CA LEU A 44 0.92 -1.86 -3.58
C LEU A 44 2.36 -1.66 -4.03
N ALA A 45 3.18 -2.72 -4.12
CA ALA A 45 4.56 -2.61 -4.59
C ALA A 45 4.63 -2.03 -6.01
N ASN A 46 3.80 -2.57 -6.92
CA ASN A 46 3.75 -2.09 -8.30
C ASN A 46 3.22 -0.65 -8.36
N GLU A 47 2.21 -0.31 -7.57
CA GLU A 47 1.65 1.04 -7.55
C GLU A 47 2.63 2.07 -6.98
N ILE A 48 3.35 1.73 -5.92
CA ILE A 48 4.42 2.57 -5.33
C ILE A 48 5.52 2.81 -6.37
N LEU A 49 5.94 1.78 -7.09
CA LEU A 49 6.95 1.90 -8.14
C LEU A 49 6.48 2.85 -9.25
N ASN A 50 5.27 2.68 -9.76
CA ASN A 50 4.73 3.52 -10.83
C ASN A 50 4.46 4.98 -10.38
N THR A 51 4.03 5.18 -9.13
CA THR A 51 3.65 6.52 -8.62
C THR A 51 4.86 7.30 -8.12
N THR A 52 5.79 6.63 -7.43
CA THR A 52 6.90 7.29 -6.72
C THR A 52 8.27 7.00 -7.30
N GLY A 53 8.37 6.04 -8.24
CA GLY A 53 9.65 5.54 -8.75
C GLY A 53 10.44 4.72 -7.73
N ARG A 54 9.84 4.35 -6.59
CA ARG A 54 10.53 3.63 -5.51
C ARG A 54 10.27 2.14 -5.59
N THR A 55 11.32 1.35 -5.62
CA THR A 55 11.22 -0.10 -5.48
C THR A 55 11.07 -0.48 -4.01
N VAL A 56 10.00 -1.21 -3.69
CA VAL A 56 9.78 -1.76 -2.35
C VAL A 56 10.77 -2.88 -2.08
N GLN A 57 11.57 -2.74 -1.01
CA GLN A 57 12.49 -3.77 -0.50
C GLN A 57 11.74 -4.75 0.41
N LYS A 58 11.03 -4.20 1.42
CA LYS A 58 10.30 -4.98 2.41
C LYS A 58 9.06 -4.23 2.84
N PHE A 59 7.96 -4.96 3.02
CA PHE A 59 6.78 -4.43 3.70
C PHE A 59 6.94 -4.56 5.21
N LEU A 60 6.74 -3.45 5.92
CA LEU A 60 6.70 -3.38 7.38
C LEU A 60 5.31 -3.74 7.91
N PHE A 61 4.27 -3.27 7.22
CA PHE A 61 2.88 -3.64 7.48
C PHE A 61 2.05 -3.48 6.21
N VAL A 62 0.96 -4.22 6.11
CA VAL A 62 -0.06 -4.09 5.06
C VAL A 62 -1.42 -4.08 5.74
N GLY A 63 -2.26 -3.12 5.39
CA GLY A 63 -3.55 -2.94 6.03
C GLY A 63 -4.55 -2.18 5.15
N LYS A 64 -5.66 -1.82 5.77
CA LYS A 64 -6.76 -1.09 5.16
C LYS A 64 -7.16 0.09 6.03
N GLU A 65 -7.61 1.16 5.40
CA GLU A 65 -8.12 2.36 6.04
C GLU A 65 -9.51 2.66 5.48
N GLN A 66 -10.50 2.83 6.35
CA GLN A 66 -11.87 3.11 5.89
C GLN A 66 -11.93 4.47 5.20
N VAL A 67 -12.63 4.52 4.07
CA VAL A 67 -13.03 5.79 3.47
C VAL A 67 -14.07 6.40 4.39
N LYS A 68 -13.76 7.57 4.96
CA LYS A 68 -14.79 8.38 5.63
C LYS A 68 -15.53 9.13 4.55
N ASP A 69 -16.80 8.80 4.32
CA ASP A 69 -17.73 9.70 3.65
C ASP A 69 -17.95 10.89 4.60
N ASP A 70 -17.61 12.10 4.15
CA ASP A 70 -17.95 13.38 4.78
C ASP A 70 -19.28 13.88 4.20
#